data_AF-A0A9E3XD92-F1
#
_entry.id   AF-A0A9E3XD92-F1
#
_cell.length_a   1.000
_cell.length_b   1.000
_cell.length_c   1.000
_cell.angle_alpha   90.00
_cell.angle_beta   90.00
_cell.angle_gamma   90.00
#
_symmetry.space_group_name_H-M   'P 1'
#
loop_
_entity.id
_entity.type
_entity.pdbx_description
1 polymer ?
#
loop_
_entity_poly.entity_id
_entity_poly.type
_entity_poly.pdbx_seq_one_letter_code
_entity_poly.pdbx_strand_id
1 'polypeptide(L)'
;MPDVIAINEVTVRKGENKEINLNIARLPTQTVIDLPIFVYRAAEDGPTISVTAGLHGDEINGIETIRRMIYNQSIIPHAGTVIAIPVVNVYGFIHTSRKFPDGKDLNRSFPGSSSGSLAGRIAHVLMNEVVPHIDCGIDFHTGGASKENYPHLRCNFDFPRSLELARAFAPPFVVNSKAPDHSFR
;
A
#
# COMPACT_ATOMS: atom_id res chain seq x y z
N MET A 1 -7.38 -12.40 -14.88
CA MET A 1 -6.51 -11.21 -14.95
C MET A 1 -6.78 -10.45 -16.24
N PRO A 2 -6.97 -9.13 -16.23
CA PRO A 2 -7.16 -8.35 -17.47
C PRO A 2 -5.88 -8.29 -18.31
N ASP A 3 -6.00 -8.04 -19.62
CA ASP A 3 -4.83 -7.86 -20.50
C ASP A 3 -4.00 -6.64 -20.12
N VAL A 4 -4.68 -5.59 -19.63
CA VAL A 4 -4.07 -4.33 -19.23
C VAL A 4 -4.58 -3.94 -17.85
N ILE A 5 -3.69 -3.41 -17.02
CA ILE A 5 -4.01 -2.63 -15.83
C ILE A 5 -3.63 -1.18 -16.14
N ALA A 6 -4.50 -0.24 -15.80
CA ALA A 6 -4.26 1.18 -15.96
C ALA A 6 -4.26 1.82 -14.58
N ILE A 7 -3.14 2.44 -14.20
CA ILE A 7 -3.03 3.25 -12.98
C ILE A 7 -2.66 4.64 -13.46
N ASN A 8 -3.56 5.60 -13.22
CA ASN A 8 -3.52 6.93 -13.84
C ASN A 8 -3.48 6.80 -15.38
N GLU A 9 -2.61 7.53 -16.07
CA GLU A 9 -2.46 7.46 -17.53
C GLU A 9 -1.51 6.34 -18.00
N VAL A 10 -0.97 5.54 -17.07
CA VAL A 10 0.01 4.51 -17.40
C VAL A 10 -0.65 3.14 -17.49
N THR A 11 -0.57 2.55 -18.68
CA THR A 11 -0.99 1.17 -18.93
C THR A 11 0.17 0.20 -18.76
N VAL A 12 -0.08 -0.93 -18.12
CA VAL A 12 0.89 -2.02 -17.91
C VAL A 12 0.30 -3.30 -18.48
N ARG A 13 0.99 -3.97 -19.39
CA ARG A 13 0.55 -5.24 -20.03
C ARG A 13 1.02 -6.46 -19.25
N LYS A 14 0.46 -7.64 -19.55
CA LYS A 14 0.99 -8.92 -19.04
C LYS A 14 2.47 -9.07 -19.43
N GLY A 15 3.28 -9.61 -18.53
CA GLY A 15 4.73 -9.76 -18.70
C GLY A 15 5.54 -8.46 -18.57
N GLU A 16 4.89 -7.32 -18.28
CA GLU A 16 5.54 -6.02 -18.18
C GLU A 16 5.72 -5.60 -16.70
N ASN A 17 6.84 -4.93 -16.45
CA ASN A 17 7.12 -4.29 -15.16
C ASN A 17 7.24 -2.78 -15.37
N LYS A 18 6.55 -1.98 -14.55
CA LYS A 18 6.63 -0.51 -14.60
C LYS A 18 6.73 0.11 -13.23
N GLU A 19 7.45 1.22 -13.17
CA GLU A 19 7.36 2.21 -12.10
C GLU A 19 6.45 3.35 -12.57
N ILE A 20 5.49 3.72 -11.73
CA ILE A 20 4.51 4.76 -11.97
C ILE A 20 4.65 5.77 -10.85
N ASN A 21 5.04 6.99 -11.20
CA ASN A 21 5.16 8.10 -10.25
C ASN A 21 3.89 8.93 -10.31
N LEU A 22 3.00 8.74 -9.33
CA LEU A 22 1.75 9.48 -9.25
C LEU A 22 1.95 10.80 -8.52
N ASN A 23 1.66 11.91 -9.20
CA ASN A 23 1.71 13.22 -8.57
C ASN A 23 0.62 13.35 -7.50
N ILE A 24 1.01 13.40 -6.23
CA ILE A 24 0.07 13.52 -5.10
C ILE A 24 0.04 14.93 -4.52
N ALA A 25 1.11 15.70 -4.70
CA ALA A 25 1.19 17.08 -4.25
C ALA A 25 2.28 17.89 -4.95
N ARG A 26 2.16 19.21 -4.80
CA ARG A 26 3.20 20.18 -5.10
C ARG A 26 3.41 21.06 -3.86
N LEU A 27 4.65 21.15 -3.39
CA LEU A 27 5.03 22.03 -2.30
C LEU A 27 4.99 23.51 -2.73
N PRO A 28 4.89 24.47 -1.78
CA PRO A 28 5.01 25.90 -2.10
C PRO A 28 6.33 26.26 -2.82
N THR A 29 7.38 25.47 -2.62
CA THR A 29 8.68 25.56 -3.32
C THR A 29 8.62 25.04 -4.76
N GLN A 30 7.44 24.69 -5.26
CA GLN A 30 7.18 24.02 -6.55
C GLN A 30 7.70 22.59 -6.68
N THR A 31 8.39 22.06 -5.67
CA THR A 31 8.82 20.67 -5.60
C THR A 31 7.63 19.74 -5.70
N VAL A 32 7.69 18.82 -6.64
CA VAL A 32 6.70 17.75 -6.83
C VAL A 32 6.97 16.64 -5.83
N ILE A 33 5.91 16.18 -5.16
CA ILE A 33 5.94 14.94 -4.38
C ILE A 33 5.13 13.91 -5.14
N ASP A 34 5.82 12.84 -5.55
CA ASP A 34 5.23 11.70 -6.23
C ASP A 34 5.12 10.51 -5.27
N LEU A 35 4.07 9.72 -5.48
CA LEU A 35 3.87 8.41 -4.87
C LEU A 35 4.39 7.34 -5.86
N PRO A 36 5.51 6.68 -5.56
CA PRO A 36 6.04 5.64 -6.44
C PRO A 36 5.24 4.33 -6.27
N ILE A 37 4.69 3.85 -7.38
CA ILE A 37 3.96 2.59 -7.49
C ILE A 37 4.70 1.68 -8.45
N PHE A 38 5.07 0.49 -7.99
CA PHE A 38 5.76 -0.51 -8.80
C PHE A 38 4.77 -1.62 -9.18
N VAL A 39 4.57 -1.84 -10.47
CA VAL A 39 3.66 -2.87 -10.98
C VAL A 39 4.50 -3.94 -11.66
N TYR A 40 4.40 -5.18 -11.16
CA TYR A 40 5.06 -6.35 -11.73
C TYR A 40 4.01 -7.33 -12.23
N ARG A 41 3.95 -7.56 -13.54
CA ARG A 41 2.95 -8.45 -14.16
C ARG A 41 3.64 -9.67 -14.76
N ALA A 42 3.23 -10.86 -14.34
CA ALA A 42 3.63 -12.08 -15.00
C ALA A 42 2.96 -12.21 -16.37
N ALA A 43 3.52 -13.06 -17.24
CA ALA A 43 2.86 -13.47 -18.47
C ALA A 43 1.67 -14.40 -18.17
N GLU A 44 1.83 -15.27 -17.17
CA GLU A 44 0.83 -16.23 -16.73
C GLU A 44 -0.27 -15.57 -15.91
N ASP A 45 -1.51 -16.01 -16.13
CA ASP A 45 -2.67 -15.50 -15.42
C ASP A 45 -2.69 -15.92 -13.95
N GLY A 46 -3.07 -14.99 -13.09
CA GLY A 46 -3.16 -15.19 -11.65
C GLY A 46 -3.82 -14.00 -10.94
N PRO A 47 -3.87 -14.02 -9.59
CA PRO A 47 -4.45 -12.94 -8.82
C PRO A 47 -3.55 -11.69 -8.83
N THR A 48 -4.15 -10.54 -8.53
CA THR A 48 -3.44 -9.30 -8.26
C THR A 48 -3.32 -9.07 -6.75
N ILE A 49 -2.09 -8.93 -6.26
CA ILE A 49 -1.80 -8.65 -4.85
C ILE A 49 -1.20 -7.25 -4.74
N SER A 50 -1.72 -6.40 -3.85
CA SER A 50 -0.99 -5.21 -3.43
C SER A 50 -0.17 -5.45 -2.17
N VAL A 51 1.02 -4.86 -2.14
CA VAL A 51 1.88 -4.84 -0.97
C VAL A 51 2.23 -3.39 -0.68
N THR A 52 1.76 -2.88 0.45
CA THR A 52 1.90 -1.47 0.83
C THR A 52 2.60 -1.33 2.18
N ALA A 53 3.27 -0.19 2.38
CA ALA A 53 3.81 0.19 3.67
C ALA A 53 3.87 1.71 3.81
N GLY A 54 4.21 2.17 5.00
CA GLY A 54 4.44 3.59 5.25
C GLY A 54 3.17 4.43 5.16
N LEU A 55 1.99 3.88 5.48
CA LEU A 55 0.78 4.69 5.73
C LEU A 55 1.03 5.70 6.87
N HIS A 56 1.86 5.29 7.83
CA HIS A 56 2.48 6.17 8.81
C HIS A 56 3.98 6.27 8.50
N GLY A 57 4.50 7.49 8.46
CA GLY A 57 5.88 7.74 8.02
C GLY A 57 6.96 7.32 9.01
N ASP A 58 6.60 7.08 10.27
CA ASP A 58 7.50 6.62 11.33
C ASP A 58 7.59 5.08 11.41
N GLU A 59 6.93 4.34 10.52
CA GLU A 59 6.88 2.88 10.51
C GLU A 59 7.77 2.28 9.41
N ILE A 60 9.10 2.43 9.56
CA ILE A 60 10.09 2.20 8.49
C ILE A 60 10.33 0.73 8.12
N ASN A 61 9.97 -0.23 8.98
CA ASN A 61 10.32 -1.64 8.77
C ASN A 61 9.63 -2.23 7.52
N GLY A 62 8.35 -1.89 7.31
CA GLY A 62 7.60 -2.31 6.12
C GLY A 62 8.16 -1.67 4.84
N ILE A 63 8.53 -0.39 4.92
CA ILE A 63 9.14 0.37 3.82
C ILE A 63 10.41 -0.35 3.35
N GLU A 64 11.32 -0.65 4.28
CA GLU A 64 12.57 -1.32 3.96
C GLU A 64 12.35 -2.75 3.47
N THR A 65 11.35 -3.46 4.00
CA THR A 65 10.99 -4.81 3.54
C THR A 65 10.61 -4.80 2.07
N ILE A 66 9.66 -3.94 1.67
CA ILE A 66 9.23 -3.84 0.28
C ILE A 66 10.39 -3.35 -0.61
N ARG A 67 11.17 -2.36 -0.15
CA ARG A 67 12.34 -1.86 -0.89
C ARG A 67 13.35 -2.97 -1.18
N ARG A 68 13.64 -3.83 -0.20
CA ARG A 68 14.52 -5.01 -0.39
C ARG A 68 13.92 -6.01 -1.35
N MET A 69 12.61 -6.28 -1.28
CA MET A 69 11.95 -7.21 -2.19
C MET A 69 12.01 -6.73 -3.65
N ILE A 70 11.86 -5.41 -3.86
CA ILE A 70 12.04 -4.76 -5.16
C ILE A 70 13.50 -4.88 -5.62
N TYR A 71 14.45 -4.47 -4.78
CA TYR A 71 15.88 -4.45 -5.11
C TYR A 71 16.43 -5.85 -5.42
N ASN A 72 16.01 -6.86 -4.66
CA ASN A 72 16.41 -8.25 -4.85
C ASN A 72 15.54 -8.98 -5.89
N GLN A 73 14.59 -8.29 -6.53
CA GLN A 73 13.65 -8.86 -7.50
C GLN A 73 12.80 -10.03 -6.98
N SER A 74 12.73 -10.24 -5.66
CA SER A 74 11.90 -11.28 -5.05
C SER A 74 10.40 -10.95 -5.06
N ILE A 75 10.05 -9.72 -5.44
CA ILE A 75 8.66 -9.28 -5.58
C ILE A 75 8.01 -9.65 -6.92
N ILE A 76 8.81 -10.10 -7.90
CA ILE A 76 8.31 -10.45 -9.23
C ILE A 76 7.51 -11.75 -9.14
N PRO A 77 6.21 -11.75 -9.49
CA PRO A 77 5.38 -12.94 -9.38
C PRO A 77 5.66 -13.93 -10.53
N HIS A 78 5.47 -15.22 -10.25
CA HIS A 78 5.46 -16.25 -11.28
C HIS A 78 4.16 -16.23 -12.13
N ALA A 79 3.03 -15.86 -11.52
CA ALA A 79 1.73 -15.73 -12.17
C ALA A 79 0.94 -14.59 -11.52
N GLY A 80 0.10 -13.90 -12.28
CA GLY A 80 -0.69 -12.78 -11.80
C GLY A 80 0.06 -11.45 -11.78
N THR A 81 -0.26 -10.59 -10.81
CA THR A 81 0.31 -9.24 -10.71
C THR A 81 0.63 -8.88 -9.26
N VAL A 82 1.74 -8.17 -9.03
CA VAL A 82 2.05 -7.53 -7.75
C VAL A 82 2.12 -6.02 -7.95
N ILE A 83 1.35 -5.28 -7.15
CA ILE A 83 1.40 -3.81 -7.07
C ILE A 83 2.06 -3.43 -5.74
N ALA A 84 3.30 -2.95 -5.78
CA ALA A 84 4.06 -2.59 -4.60
C ALA A 84 4.11 -1.07 -4.40
N ILE A 85 3.78 -0.61 -3.20
CA ILE A 85 3.82 0.82 -2.82
C ILE A 85 4.62 0.93 -1.51
N PRO A 86 5.95 1.10 -1.58
CA PRO A 86 6.82 1.05 -0.41
C PRO A 86 6.54 2.15 0.61
N VAL A 87 6.13 3.33 0.15
CA VAL A 87 5.88 4.49 1.02
C VAL A 87 4.63 5.21 0.56
N VAL A 88 3.51 5.00 1.26
CA VAL A 88 2.25 5.68 0.95
C VAL A 88 2.27 7.13 1.44
N ASN A 89 2.66 7.37 2.70
CA ASN A 89 2.76 8.69 3.30
C ASN A 89 4.17 9.25 3.15
N VAL A 90 4.53 9.65 1.92
CA VAL A 90 5.85 10.21 1.59
C VAL A 90 6.19 11.42 2.46
N TYR A 91 5.22 12.27 2.76
CA TYR A 91 5.38 13.42 3.66
C TYR A 91 5.75 13.00 5.07
N GLY A 92 4.98 12.08 5.66
CA GLY A 92 5.25 11.53 6.97
C GLY A 92 6.64 10.93 7.01
N PHE A 93 7.03 10.16 5.99
CA PHE A 93 8.33 9.49 5.94
C PHE A 93 9.50 10.49 5.97
N ILE A 94 9.46 11.53 5.13
CA ILE A 94 10.49 12.59 5.10
C ILE A 94 10.65 13.26 6.48
N HIS A 95 9.54 13.41 7.21
CA HIS A 95 9.53 14.05 8.54
C HIS A 95 9.61 13.06 9.70
N THR A 96 9.80 11.75 9.44
CA THR A 96 9.73 10.68 10.46
C THR A 96 8.49 10.82 11.37
N SER A 97 7.34 11.08 10.75
CA SER A 97 6.08 11.40 11.42
C SER A 97 4.97 10.44 10.99
N ARG A 98 4.15 10.04 11.97
CA ARG A 98 2.93 9.28 11.73
C ARG A 98 1.93 10.03 10.84
N LYS A 99 1.80 11.33 11.06
CA LYS A 99 0.75 12.20 10.49
C LYS A 99 1.32 13.13 9.43
N PHE A 100 0.44 13.65 8.59
CA PHE A 100 0.74 14.76 7.70
C PHE A 100 0.97 16.07 8.47
N PRO A 101 1.61 17.09 7.85
CA PRO A 101 1.85 18.38 8.50
C PRO A 101 0.60 19.11 9.01
N ASP A 102 -0.57 18.84 8.41
CA ASP A 102 -1.88 19.35 8.85
C ASP A 102 -2.51 18.54 10.02
N GLY A 103 -1.76 17.59 10.58
CA GLY A 103 -2.18 16.75 11.69
C GLY A 103 -3.12 15.60 11.32
N LYS A 104 -3.43 15.40 10.03
CA LYS A 104 -4.29 14.30 9.58
C LYS A 104 -3.53 12.97 9.58
N ASP A 105 -4.22 11.92 10.03
CA ASP A 105 -3.76 10.54 9.96
C ASP A 105 -4.33 9.91 8.67
N LEU A 106 -3.46 9.36 7.82
CA LEU A 106 -3.88 8.75 6.56
C LEU A 106 -4.86 7.61 6.79
N ASN A 107 -4.59 6.79 7.79
CA ASN A 107 -5.37 5.61 8.12
C ASN A 107 -6.68 5.96 8.87
N ARG A 108 -7.05 7.24 8.90
CA ARG A 108 -8.36 7.75 9.31
C ARG A 108 -9.01 8.63 8.23
N SER A 109 -8.43 8.62 7.03
CA SER A 109 -8.83 9.46 5.91
C SER A 109 -9.45 8.66 4.76
N PHE A 110 -9.61 7.34 4.88
CA PHE A 110 -10.23 6.49 3.84
C PHE A 110 -11.77 6.60 3.86
N PRO A 111 -12.45 6.53 2.70
CA PRO A 111 -11.91 6.33 1.35
C PRO A 111 -11.35 7.60 0.68
N GLY A 112 -11.36 8.74 1.39
CA GLY A 112 -10.79 9.99 0.91
C GLY A 112 -11.71 10.81 0.00
N SER A 113 -11.19 11.95 -0.46
CA SER A 113 -11.87 12.84 -1.41
C SER A 113 -10.85 13.57 -2.29
N SER A 114 -11.16 13.76 -3.57
CA SER A 114 -10.31 14.48 -4.54
C SER A 114 -10.11 15.96 -4.20
N SER A 115 -11.06 16.58 -3.49
CA SER A 115 -10.98 17.97 -3.01
C SER A 115 -10.64 18.08 -1.52
N GLY A 116 -10.31 16.96 -0.87
CA GLY A 116 -10.04 16.89 0.56
C GLY A 116 -8.64 17.36 0.97
N SER A 117 -8.28 17.06 2.23
CA SER A 117 -6.92 17.22 2.73
C SER A 117 -5.91 16.41 1.91
N LEU A 118 -4.62 16.69 2.05
CA LEU A 118 -3.58 15.91 1.37
C LEU A 118 -3.70 14.40 1.66
N ALA A 119 -3.92 14.03 2.93
CA ALA A 119 -4.20 12.66 3.34
C ALA A 119 -5.45 12.09 2.63
N GLY A 120 -6.54 12.87 2.58
CA GLY A 120 -7.77 12.47 1.90
C GLY A 120 -7.62 12.30 0.40
N ARG A 121 -6.78 13.11 -0.26
CA ARG A 121 -6.49 12.95 -1.70
C ARG A 121 -5.66 11.71 -1.98
N ILE A 122 -4.67 11.41 -1.15
CA ILE A 122 -3.87 10.17 -1.28
C ILE A 122 -4.76 8.94 -1.07
N ALA A 123 -5.60 8.95 -0.03
CA ALA A 123 -6.58 7.88 0.19
C ALA A 123 -7.53 7.73 -1.02
N HIS A 124 -8.02 8.84 -1.57
CA HIS A 124 -8.88 8.84 -2.75
C HIS A 124 -8.19 8.23 -3.98
N VAL A 125 -6.93 8.61 -4.24
CA VAL A 125 -6.14 8.06 -5.34
C VAL A 125 -5.97 6.55 -5.17
N LEU A 126 -5.57 6.07 -3.99
CA LEU A 126 -5.44 4.62 -3.76
C LEU A 126 -6.76 3.87 -3.98
N MET A 127 -7.87 4.42 -3.49
CA MET A 127 -9.19 3.79 -3.62
C MET A 127 -9.72 3.74 -5.06
N ASN A 128 -9.32 4.66 -5.94
CA ASN A 128 -9.81 4.72 -7.32
C ASN A 128 -8.82 4.15 -8.33
N GLU A 129 -7.50 4.24 -8.08
CA GLU A 129 -6.47 3.86 -9.03
C GLU A 129 -5.81 2.51 -8.72
N VAL A 130 -5.85 2.04 -7.47
CA VAL A 130 -5.16 0.80 -7.05
C VAL A 130 -6.13 -0.27 -6.60
N VAL A 131 -7.00 0.05 -5.64
CA VAL A 131 -7.94 -0.92 -5.04
C VAL A 131 -8.84 -1.62 -6.05
N PRO A 132 -9.32 -0.99 -7.14
CA PRO A 132 -10.16 -1.69 -8.12
C PRO A 132 -9.46 -2.83 -8.87
N HIS A 133 -8.13 -2.91 -8.79
CA HIS A 133 -7.34 -3.92 -9.50
C HIS A 133 -6.90 -5.10 -8.63
N ILE A 134 -7.07 -5.02 -7.30
CA ILE A 134 -6.47 -5.99 -6.37
C ILE A 134 -7.50 -7.03 -5.91
N ASP A 135 -7.05 -8.27 -5.79
CA ASP A 135 -7.82 -9.36 -5.17
C ASP A 135 -7.47 -9.48 -3.67
N CYS A 136 -6.27 -9.03 -3.27
CA CYS A 136 -5.78 -9.05 -1.90
C CYS A 136 -4.79 -7.90 -1.66
N GLY A 137 -4.87 -7.27 -0.49
CA GLY A 137 -3.90 -6.27 -0.03
C GLY A 137 -3.18 -6.72 1.24
N ILE A 138 -1.86 -6.52 1.27
CA ILE A 138 -1.01 -6.71 2.45
C ILE A 138 -0.42 -5.34 2.80
N ASP A 139 -0.80 -4.81 3.95
CA ASP A 139 -0.29 -3.52 4.43
C ASP A 139 0.57 -3.70 5.68
N PHE A 140 1.82 -3.25 5.60
CA PHE A 140 2.79 -3.37 6.68
C PHE A 140 2.70 -2.19 7.64
N HIS A 141 2.40 -2.52 8.90
CA HIS A 141 2.33 -1.59 10.00
C HIS A 141 3.23 -2.01 11.17
N THR A 142 3.67 -1.03 11.96
CA THR A 142 4.36 -1.26 13.24
C THR A 142 3.69 -0.45 14.36
N GLY A 143 4.31 -0.39 15.55
CA GLY A 143 3.82 0.47 16.63
C GLY A 143 4.29 1.93 16.52
N GLY A 144 5.04 2.26 15.46
CA GLY A 144 5.73 3.54 15.32
C GLY A 144 6.60 3.83 16.54
N ALA A 145 6.72 5.10 16.90
CA ALA A 145 7.43 5.50 18.13
C ALA A 145 6.66 5.18 19.44
N SER A 146 5.43 4.66 19.36
CA SER A 146 4.50 4.63 20.50
C SER A 146 4.39 3.28 21.20
N LYS A 147 4.68 2.18 20.50
CA LYS A 147 4.39 0.82 20.99
C LYS A 147 5.38 -0.18 20.43
N GLU A 148 5.68 -1.19 21.23
CA GLU A 148 6.32 -2.41 20.75
C GLU A 148 5.24 -3.42 20.36
N ASN A 149 5.41 -4.06 19.20
CA ASN A 149 4.54 -5.12 18.73
C ASN A 149 5.37 -6.38 18.50
N TYR A 150 4.95 -7.50 19.08
CA TYR A 150 5.43 -8.80 18.59
C TYR A 150 4.92 -9.02 17.16
N PRO A 151 5.69 -9.61 16.23
CA PRO A 151 5.24 -9.79 14.84
C PRO A 151 3.94 -10.60 14.75
N HIS A 152 2.93 -10.02 14.09
CA HIS A 152 1.61 -10.63 13.94
C HIS A 152 0.88 -10.08 12.71
N LEU A 153 -0.16 -10.79 12.28
CA LEU A 153 -1.08 -10.34 11.23
C LEU A 153 -2.48 -10.13 11.82
N ARG A 154 -3.16 -9.06 11.40
CA ARG A 154 -4.53 -8.76 11.81
C ARG A 154 -5.49 -8.89 10.63
N CYS A 155 -6.49 -9.75 10.75
CA CYS A 155 -7.58 -9.84 9.78
C CYS A 155 -8.92 -10.05 10.48
N ASN A 156 -10.03 -9.84 9.77
CA ASN A 156 -11.35 -10.10 10.31
C ASN A 156 -11.73 -11.57 10.06
N PHE A 157 -11.96 -12.33 11.14
CA PHE A 157 -12.27 -13.76 11.06
C PHE A 157 -13.68 -14.03 10.54
N ASP A 158 -14.55 -13.02 10.49
CA ASP A 158 -15.86 -13.10 9.85
C ASP A 158 -15.73 -13.35 8.33
N PHE A 159 -14.54 -13.14 7.76
CA PHE A 159 -14.20 -13.45 6.36
C PHE A 159 -13.24 -14.64 6.28
N PRO A 160 -13.72 -15.87 6.00
CA PRO A 160 -12.88 -17.07 5.98
C PRO A 160 -11.66 -16.98 5.06
N ARG A 161 -11.82 -16.33 3.90
CA ARG A 161 -10.73 -16.10 2.95
C ARG A 161 -9.59 -15.28 3.54
N SER A 162 -9.89 -14.29 4.38
CA SER A 162 -8.87 -13.47 5.04
C SER A 162 -8.07 -14.28 6.06
N LEU A 163 -8.69 -15.23 6.77
CA LEU A 163 -7.99 -16.12 7.69
C LEU A 163 -7.14 -17.15 6.92
N GLU A 164 -7.63 -17.67 5.80
CA GLU A 164 -6.87 -18.55 4.91
C GLU A 164 -5.59 -17.87 4.40
N LEU A 165 -5.72 -16.65 3.86
CA LEU A 165 -4.58 -15.86 3.39
C LEU A 165 -3.63 -15.50 4.53
N ALA A 166 -4.15 -15.16 5.71
CA ALA A 166 -3.32 -14.89 6.88
C ALA A 166 -2.50 -16.11 7.32
N ARG A 167 -3.07 -17.33 7.23
CA ARG A 167 -2.33 -18.57 7.52
C ARG A 167 -1.27 -18.85 6.45
N ALA A 168 -1.57 -18.58 5.18
CA ALA A 168 -0.62 -18.71 4.08
C ALA A 168 0.57 -17.73 4.22
N PHE A 169 0.32 -16.52 4.75
CA PHE A 169 1.38 -15.57 5.11
C PHE A 169 2.31 -16.09 6.22
N ALA A 170 1.85 -17.04 7.02
CA ALA A 170 2.59 -17.71 8.09
C ALA A 170 3.23 -16.76 9.14
N PRO A 171 2.49 -15.79 9.72
CA PRO A 171 2.98 -15.01 10.85
C PRO A 171 3.05 -15.88 12.12
N PRO A 172 3.80 -15.47 13.15
CA PRO A 172 3.84 -16.20 14.43
C PRO A 172 2.47 -16.42 15.06
N PHE A 173 1.57 -15.44 14.94
CA PHE A 173 0.15 -15.58 15.27
C PHE A 173 -0.72 -14.61 14.47
N VAL A 174 -2.00 -14.94 14.38
CA VAL A 174 -3.04 -14.14 13.72
C VAL A 174 -4.03 -13.63 14.76
N VAL A 175 -4.35 -12.34 14.72
CA VAL A 175 -5.29 -11.69 15.64
C VAL A 175 -6.58 -11.35 14.91
N ASN A 176 -7.72 -11.75 15.48
CA ASN A 176 -9.02 -11.32 14.99
C ASN A 176 -9.21 -9.81 15.24
N SER A 177 -9.51 -9.04 14.20
CA SER A 177 -9.72 -7.60 14.32
C SER A 177 -10.59 -7.06 13.19
N LYS A 178 -11.66 -6.34 13.56
CA LYS A 178 -12.50 -5.56 12.62
C LYS A 178 -11.82 -4.25 12.25
N ALA A 179 -11.86 -3.87 10.97
CA ALA A 179 -11.31 -2.61 10.45
C ALA A 179 -11.87 -1.42 11.25
N PRO A 180 -11.02 -0.54 11.82
CA PRO A 180 -11.49 0.73 12.34
C PRO A 180 -12.18 1.53 11.22
N ASP A 181 -13.14 2.38 11.58
CA ASP A 181 -13.75 3.28 10.62
C ASP A 181 -12.69 4.17 9.95
N HIS A 182 -12.88 4.41 8.65
CA HIS A 182 -12.00 5.24 7.82
C HIS A 182 -10.55 4.76 7.73
N SER A 183 -10.30 3.46 7.95
CA SER A 183 -9.01 2.82 7.79
C SER A 183 -8.86 2.11 6.44
N PHE A 184 -7.62 1.85 6.06
CA PHE A 184 -7.27 1.04 4.90
C PHE A 184 -7.27 -0.43 5.28
N ARG A 185 -8.45 -1.07 5.27
CA ARG A 185 -8.60 -2.52 5.45
C ARG A 185 -9.96 -3.02 4.99
#